data_AF-A0A1G6WJK9-F1
#
_entry.id   AF-A0A1G6WJK9-F1
#
_cell.length_a   1.000
_cell.length_b   1.000
_cell.length_c   1.000
_cell.angle_alpha   90.00
_cell.angle_beta   90.00
_cell.angle_gamma   90.00
#
_symmetry.space_group_name_H-M   'P 1'
#
loop_
_entity.id
_entity.type
_entity.pdbx_description
1 polymer ?
#
loop_
_entity_poly.entity_id
_entity_poly.type
_entity_poly.pdbx_seq_one_letter_code
_entity_poly.pdbx_strand_id
1 'polypeptide(L)'
;MKPYLPCIIVLFLIIASCKKSGGDHPGNNKKIVSMIVNSRNIVFSYDAQGRLQRIDNGVDASTRFEHSAAGIVIQQYDAAGNLLPTGRWQLNIVNGRVSTAKEIVDGNGLIRNHTYEYDGQGRLTRHIARELYEPTGQEARTVQYVYAYGGNNAGHVTYLHKNAGDTHASDSISIDLTYYEGKKLYTYADIGFNYFGTVPVGMQHQGHGVPSPINRIIYTFYFPANNPLRSIKETAYRWNAVQNKWQLDYSQNPVISESEYEYDAQGYLTKCAIASEIKWQ
;
A
#
# COMPACT_ATOMS: atom_id res chain seq x y z
N MET A 1 -70.50 -26.96 -28.18
CA MET A 1 -70.20 -26.70 -26.76
C MET A 1 -69.30 -27.80 -26.21
N LYS A 2 -68.00 -27.52 -26.12
CA LYS A 2 -67.00 -28.20 -25.27
C LYS A 2 -65.89 -27.17 -25.00
N PRO A 3 -65.33 -27.11 -23.78
CA PRO A 3 -64.88 -25.85 -23.19
C PRO A 3 -63.42 -25.52 -23.48
N TYR A 4 -63.16 -24.21 -23.56
CA TYR A 4 -61.83 -23.60 -23.59
C TYR A 4 -61.09 -23.89 -22.28
N LEU A 5 -59.90 -24.48 -22.37
CA LEU A 5 -58.94 -24.60 -21.27
C LEU A 5 -57.99 -23.39 -21.35
N PRO A 6 -57.90 -22.53 -20.33
CA PRO A 6 -56.97 -21.40 -20.39
C PRO A 6 -55.54 -21.89 -20.16
N CYS A 7 -54.67 -21.64 -21.13
CA CYS A 7 -53.23 -21.81 -21.02
C CYS A 7 -52.70 -20.87 -19.92
N ILE A 8 -52.48 -21.40 -18.72
CA ILE A 8 -51.74 -20.70 -17.67
C ILE A 8 -50.26 -20.70 -18.09
N ILE A 9 -49.80 -19.57 -18.60
CA ILE A 9 -48.38 -19.29 -18.79
C ILE A 9 -47.77 -19.15 -17.39
N VAL A 10 -47.16 -20.21 -16.89
CA VAL A 10 -46.31 -20.16 -15.68
C VAL A 10 -45.00 -19.49 -16.10
N LEU A 11 -44.95 -18.17 -15.91
CA LEU A 11 -43.72 -17.40 -16.04
C LEU A 11 -42.81 -17.77 -14.85
N PHE A 12 -41.87 -18.69 -15.05
CA PHE A 12 -40.80 -18.95 -14.09
C PHE A 12 -39.91 -17.69 -14.01
N LEU A 13 -40.21 -16.82 -13.05
CA LEU A 13 -39.28 -15.80 -12.57
C LEU A 13 -38.13 -16.55 -11.89
N ILE A 14 -37.09 -16.86 -12.66
CA ILE A 14 -35.79 -17.21 -12.11
C ILE A 14 -35.30 -15.94 -11.41
N ILE A 15 -35.54 -15.87 -10.11
CA ILE A 15 -34.84 -14.95 -9.23
C ILE A 15 -33.39 -15.45 -9.26
N ALA A 16 -32.60 -14.95 -10.21
CA ALA A 16 -31.17 -15.05 -10.15
C ALA A 16 -30.77 -14.30 -8.87
N SER A 17 -30.67 -15.05 -7.78
CA SER A 17 -30.02 -14.61 -6.57
C SER A 17 -28.61 -14.26 -7.01
N CYS A 18 -28.36 -12.97 -7.23
CA CYS A 18 -27.04 -12.39 -7.36
C CYS A 18 -26.32 -12.70 -6.04
N LYS A 19 -25.73 -13.90 -5.98
CA LYS A 19 -24.73 -14.25 -5.01
C LYS A 19 -23.60 -13.28 -5.33
N LYS A 20 -23.54 -12.19 -4.57
CA LYS A 20 -22.40 -11.28 -4.48
C LYS A 20 -21.18 -12.20 -4.50
N SER A 21 -20.38 -12.13 -5.55
CA SER A 21 -19.10 -12.81 -5.59
C SER A 21 -18.24 -12.13 -4.52
N GLY A 22 -18.43 -12.53 -3.27
CA GLY A 22 -17.38 -12.46 -2.27
C GLY A 22 -16.25 -13.24 -2.91
N GLY A 23 -15.19 -12.52 -3.29
CA GLY A 23 -13.99 -13.14 -3.80
C GLY A 23 -13.59 -14.22 -2.80
N ASP A 24 -13.48 -15.45 -3.29
CA ASP A 24 -12.87 -16.54 -2.56
C ASP A 24 -11.52 -16.04 -2.02
N HIS A 25 -11.43 -15.91 -0.69
CA HIS A 25 -10.16 -15.95 -0.01
C HIS A 25 -9.97 -17.40 0.45
N PRO A 26 -9.05 -18.16 -0.16
CA PRO A 26 -8.80 -19.52 0.27
C PRO A 26 -8.03 -19.49 1.59
N GLY A 27 -8.62 -20.11 2.62
CA GLY A 27 -7.93 -20.53 3.84
C GLY A 27 -8.24 -19.70 5.09
N ASN A 28 -8.23 -20.40 6.23
CA ASN A 28 -8.06 -19.86 7.58
C ASN A 28 -6.78 -19.01 7.66
N ASN A 29 -6.78 -17.82 7.05
CA ASN A 29 -5.58 -17.01 6.93
C ASN A 29 -5.29 -16.35 8.26
N LYS A 30 -4.29 -16.92 8.95
CA LYS A 30 -3.67 -16.28 10.11
C LYS A 30 -3.34 -14.82 9.81
N LYS A 31 -3.43 -13.97 10.82
CA LYS A 31 -2.97 -12.59 10.79
C LYS A 31 -1.64 -12.47 11.49
N ILE A 32 -0.80 -11.54 11.05
CA ILE A 32 0.45 -11.25 11.74
C ILE A 32 0.13 -10.53 13.05
N VAL A 33 0.62 -11.01 14.18
CA VAL A 33 0.40 -10.35 15.49
C VAL A 33 1.58 -9.53 15.94
N SER A 34 2.78 -9.95 15.55
CA SER A 34 3.97 -9.21 15.89
C SER A 34 5.10 -9.48 14.92
N MET A 35 5.99 -8.51 14.82
CA MET A 35 7.28 -8.63 14.14
C MET A 35 8.37 -8.04 15.02
N ILE A 36 9.54 -8.68 15.08
CA ILE A 36 10.74 -8.06 15.67
C ILE A 36 11.57 -7.47 14.53
N VAL A 37 11.55 -6.15 14.38
CA VAL A 37 12.26 -5.42 13.32
C VAL A 37 13.32 -4.52 13.94
N ASN A 38 14.59 -4.69 13.57
CA ASN A 38 15.71 -3.92 14.14
C ASN A 38 15.67 -3.87 15.69
N SER A 39 15.43 -5.03 16.32
CA SER A 39 15.26 -5.19 17.77
C SER A 39 14.05 -4.48 18.40
N ARG A 40 13.12 -3.95 17.58
CA ARG A 40 11.85 -3.37 18.03
C ARG A 40 10.72 -4.37 17.82
N ASN A 41 9.95 -4.62 18.87
CA ASN A 41 8.74 -5.43 18.78
C ASN A 41 7.58 -4.55 18.28
N ILE A 42 7.10 -4.86 17.07
CA ILE A 42 5.95 -4.21 16.43
C ILE A 42 4.77 -5.13 16.62
N VAL A 43 3.68 -4.65 17.23
CA VAL A 43 2.49 -5.45 17.53
C VAL A 43 1.28 -4.94 16.77
N PHE A 44 0.53 -5.85 16.15
CA PHE A 44 -0.66 -5.57 15.36
C PHE A 44 -1.91 -6.02 16.13
N SER A 45 -2.88 -5.13 16.26
CA SER A 45 -4.18 -5.41 16.87
C SER A 45 -5.30 -5.20 15.86
N TYR A 46 -6.35 -6.01 16.00
CA TYR A 46 -7.44 -6.11 15.04
C TYR A 46 -8.79 -5.83 15.69
N ASP A 47 -9.71 -5.26 14.92
CA ASP A 47 -11.11 -5.17 15.33
C ASP A 47 -11.85 -6.51 15.18
N ALA A 48 -13.11 -6.54 15.58
CA ALA A 48 -13.95 -7.75 15.52
C ALA A 48 -14.19 -8.27 14.09
N GLN A 49 -13.90 -7.47 13.06
CA GLN A 49 -13.99 -7.85 11.65
C GLN A 49 -12.63 -8.29 11.08
N GLY A 50 -11.58 -8.36 11.91
CA GLY A 50 -10.24 -8.72 11.50
C GLY A 50 -9.50 -7.63 10.71
N ARG A 51 -9.95 -6.37 10.80
CA ARG A 51 -9.29 -5.23 10.17
C ARG A 51 -8.28 -4.62 11.14
N LEU A 52 -7.17 -4.12 10.60
CA LEU A 52 -6.12 -3.49 11.40
C LEU A 52 -6.65 -2.30 12.20
N GLN A 53 -6.63 -2.38 13.52
CA GLN A 53 -7.11 -1.31 14.39
C GLN A 53 -5.96 -0.48 14.97
N ARG A 54 -4.82 -1.13 15.27
CA ARG A 54 -3.68 -0.48 15.91
C ARG A 54 -2.37 -1.20 15.58
N ILE A 55 -1.32 -0.41 15.43
CA ILE A 55 0.07 -0.86 15.42
C ILE A 55 0.78 -0.20 16.59
N ASP A 56 1.37 -0.99 17.47
CA ASP A 56 2.31 -0.52 18.49
C ASP A 56 3.73 -0.65 17.95
N ASN A 57 4.40 0.48 17.69
CA ASN A 57 5.72 0.54 17.09
C ASN A 57 6.83 0.50 18.16
N GLY A 58 6.74 -0.45 19.10
CA GLY A 58 7.58 -0.51 20.30
C GLY A 58 7.13 0.44 21.41
N VAL A 59 8.07 0.88 22.25
CA VAL A 59 7.78 1.74 23.42
C VAL A 59 7.52 3.22 23.06
N ASP A 60 7.84 3.62 21.83
CA ASP A 60 7.97 5.05 21.49
C ASP A 60 6.73 5.66 20.83
N ALA A 61 5.89 4.86 20.16
CA ALA A 61 4.75 5.37 19.40
C ALA A 61 3.72 4.28 19.05
N SER A 62 2.48 4.70 18.81
CA SER A 62 1.44 3.85 18.21
C SER A 62 0.76 4.51 17.02
N THR A 63 0.21 3.71 16.12
CA THR A 63 -0.60 4.16 14.99
C THR A 63 -1.97 3.51 15.12
N ARG A 64 -3.05 4.31 15.07
CA ARG A 64 -4.42 3.82 15.19
C ARG A 64 -5.18 4.05 13.89
N PHE A 65 -6.14 3.18 13.65
CA PHE A 65 -6.95 3.12 12.44
C PHE A 65 -8.43 3.15 12.84
N GLU A 66 -9.10 4.24 12.49
CA GLU A 66 -10.53 4.42 12.73
C GLU A 66 -11.28 4.18 11.43
N HIS A 67 -11.97 3.04 11.38
CA HIS A 67 -12.79 2.66 10.23
C HIS A 67 -14.21 3.22 10.35
N SER A 68 -14.68 3.84 9.29
CA SER A 68 -16.05 4.34 9.16
C SER A 68 -16.62 4.06 7.78
N ALA A 69 -17.91 4.34 7.57
CA ALA A 69 -18.51 4.25 6.24
C ALA A 69 -17.94 5.29 5.26
N ALA A 70 -17.46 6.43 5.77
CA ALA A 70 -16.88 7.51 4.96
C ALA A 70 -15.41 7.25 4.57
N GLY A 71 -14.76 6.27 5.20
CA GLY A 71 -13.36 5.98 4.97
C GLY A 71 -12.60 5.58 6.22
N ILE A 72 -11.28 5.77 6.19
CA ILE A 72 -10.36 5.36 7.25
C ILE A 72 -9.56 6.58 7.71
N VAL A 73 -9.56 6.86 9.01
CA VAL A 73 -8.65 7.83 9.61
C VAL A 73 -7.47 7.09 10.22
N ILE A 74 -6.25 7.50 9.89
CA ILE A 74 -5.03 6.99 10.50
C ILE A 74 -4.42 8.10 11.33
N GLN A 75 -4.00 7.79 12.55
CA GLN A 75 -3.44 8.77 13.47
C GLN A 75 -2.28 8.17 14.25
N GLN A 76 -1.19 8.92 14.35
CA GLN A 76 -0.03 8.56 15.15
C GLN A 76 -0.11 9.20 16.55
N TYR A 77 0.40 8.47 17.53
CA TYR A 77 0.45 8.87 18.92
C TYR A 77 1.86 8.67 19.45
N ASP A 78 2.32 9.58 20.31
CA ASP A 78 3.58 9.42 21.05
C ASP A 78 3.47 8.33 22.14
N ALA A 79 4.58 8.07 22.83
CA ALA A 79 4.67 7.11 23.93
C ALA A 79 3.73 7.43 25.11
N ALA A 80 3.41 8.70 25.34
CA ALA A 80 2.49 9.15 26.37
C ALA A 80 1.01 9.05 25.94
N GLY A 81 0.76 8.69 24.68
CA GLY A 81 -0.58 8.58 24.12
C GLY A 81 -1.15 9.90 23.63
N ASN A 82 -0.34 10.95 23.50
CA ASN A 82 -0.77 12.20 22.89
C ASN A 82 -0.76 12.09 21.37
N LEU A 83 -1.67 12.80 20.73
CA LEU A 83 -1.74 12.90 19.28
C LEU A 83 -0.48 13.59 18.74
N LEU A 84 0.19 12.97 17.78
CA LEU A 84 1.18 13.67 16.98
C LEU A 84 0.44 14.63 16.01
N PRO A 85 0.79 15.93 15.99
CA PRO A 85 0.18 16.89 15.07
C PRO A 85 0.41 16.53 13.59
N THR A 86 1.51 15.82 13.32
CA THR A 86 1.86 15.29 12.01
C THR A 86 1.50 13.81 11.92
N GLY A 87 1.33 13.30 10.69
CA GLY A 87 1.05 11.87 10.49
C GLY A 87 -0.41 11.48 10.71
N ARG A 88 -1.33 12.45 10.63
CA ARG A 88 -2.76 12.19 10.47
C ARG A 88 -3.10 12.02 8.99
N TRP A 89 -3.85 10.96 8.69
CA TRP A 89 -4.34 10.65 7.35
C TRP A 89 -5.84 10.45 7.34
N GLN A 90 -6.47 10.88 6.25
CA GLN A 90 -7.87 10.61 5.95
C GLN A 90 -7.93 9.93 4.59
N LEU A 91 -8.34 8.66 4.57
CA LEU A 91 -8.46 7.86 3.36
C LEU A 91 -9.93 7.80 2.94
N ASN A 92 -10.23 8.19 1.71
CA ASN A 92 -11.55 7.97 1.11
C ASN A 92 -11.58 6.59 0.45
N ILE A 93 -12.59 5.80 0.77
CA ILE A 93 -12.75 4.44 0.23
C ILE A 93 -13.89 4.41 -0.77
N VAL A 94 -13.62 3.96 -1.99
CA VAL A 94 -14.62 3.74 -3.04
C VAL A 94 -14.48 2.30 -3.53
N ASN A 95 -15.59 1.55 -3.54
CA ASN A 95 -15.63 0.15 -3.96
C ASN A 95 -14.56 -0.73 -3.26
N GLY A 96 -14.35 -0.49 -1.97
CA GLY A 96 -13.41 -1.26 -1.14
C GLY A 96 -11.94 -0.89 -1.33
N ARG A 97 -11.61 0.17 -2.10
CA ARG A 97 -10.23 0.62 -2.32
C ARG A 97 -10.06 2.09 -1.96
N VAL A 98 -8.84 2.48 -1.57
CA VAL A 98 -8.50 3.89 -1.38
C VAL A 98 -8.55 4.60 -2.73
N SER A 99 -9.40 5.61 -2.87
CA SER A 99 -9.45 6.45 -4.08
C SER A 99 -8.60 7.70 -3.92
N THR A 100 -8.68 8.33 -2.74
CA THR A 100 -7.94 9.54 -2.39
C THR A 100 -7.51 9.50 -0.93
N ALA A 101 -6.49 10.27 -0.59
CA ALA A 101 -6.10 10.49 0.79
C ALA A 101 -5.65 11.93 1.04
N LYS A 102 -5.83 12.44 2.26
CA LYS A 102 -5.24 13.69 2.74
C LYS A 102 -4.35 13.40 3.95
N GLU A 103 -3.10 13.83 3.89
CA GLU A 103 -2.12 13.78 4.99
C GLU A 103 -1.83 15.19 5.49
N ILE A 104 -1.73 15.34 6.82
CA ILE A 104 -1.21 16.54 7.47
C ILE A 104 0.31 16.35 7.64
N VAL A 105 1.10 17.12 6.88
CA VAL A 105 2.56 16.97 6.82
C VAL A 105 3.23 17.71 7.96
N ASP A 106 2.80 18.94 8.23
CA ASP A 106 3.31 19.76 9.32
C ASP A 106 2.21 20.60 10.00
N GLY A 107 2.59 21.26 11.10
CA GLY A 107 1.71 22.18 11.83
C GLY A 107 1.58 23.58 11.19
N ASN A 108 2.28 23.85 10.09
CA ASN A 108 2.34 25.15 9.42
C ASN A 108 1.41 25.21 8.19
N GLY A 109 0.53 24.22 8.03
CA GLY A 109 -0.46 24.19 6.95
C GLY A 109 0.01 23.44 5.71
N LEU A 110 1.18 22.81 5.69
CA LEU A 110 1.56 21.93 4.59
C LEU A 110 0.75 20.63 4.67
N ILE A 111 -0.02 20.37 3.62
CA ILE A 111 -0.78 19.13 3.45
C ILE A 111 -0.28 18.38 2.23
N ARG A 112 -0.71 17.12 2.14
CA ARG A 112 -0.45 16.29 0.98
C ARG A 112 -1.71 15.55 0.58
N ASN A 113 -2.16 15.80 -0.64
CA ASN A 113 -3.30 15.15 -1.25
C ASN A 113 -2.83 14.03 -2.17
N HIS A 114 -3.46 12.87 -2.05
CA HIS A 114 -3.13 11.69 -2.83
C HIS A 114 -4.32 11.23 -3.68
N THR A 115 -4.01 10.70 -4.85
CA THR A 115 -4.97 10.04 -5.75
C THR A 115 -4.41 8.70 -6.20
N TYR A 116 -5.29 7.69 -6.31
CA TYR A 116 -4.92 6.32 -6.65
C TYR A 116 -5.76 5.82 -7.81
N GLU A 117 -5.11 5.16 -8.75
CA GLU A 117 -5.74 4.54 -9.91
C GLU A 117 -5.40 3.06 -9.95
N TYR A 118 -6.37 2.26 -10.39
CA TYR A 118 -6.26 0.81 -10.44
C TYR A 118 -6.65 0.32 -11.82
N ASP A 119 -6.07 -0.81 -12.24
CA ASP A 119 -6.52 -1.51 -13.44
C ASP A 119 -7.81 -2.33 -13.19
N GLY A 120 -8.32 -2.96 -14.26
CA GLY A 120 -9.52 -3.82 -14.19
C GLY A 120 -9.37 -5.05 -13.28
N GLN A 121 -8.14 -5.46 -12.95
CA GLN A 121 -7.85 -6.54 -11.99
C GLN A 121 -7.70 -6.01 -10.56
N GLY A 122 -7.79 -4.69 -10.37
CA GLY A 122 -7.67 -4.04 -9.07
C GLY A 122 -6.26 -3.84 -8.58
N ARG A 123 -5.25 -3.90 -9.45
CA ARG A 123 -3.86 -3.62 -9.11
C ARG A 123 -3.62 -2.11 -9.22
N LEU A 124 -2.90 -1.51 -8.27
CA LEU A 124 -2.61 -0.07 -8.28
C LEU A 124 -1.71 0.27 -9.47
N THR A 125 -2.14 1.07 -10.42
CA THR A 125 -1.34 1.43 -11.61
C THR A 125 -0.74 2.82 -11.52
N ARG A 126 -1.38 3.74 -10.78
CA ARG A 126 -0.88 5.09 -10.59
C ARG A 126 -1.17 5.60 -9.19
N HIS A 127 -0.21 6.32 -8.63
CA HIS A 127 -0.39 7.11 -7.42
C HIS A 127 0.19 8.49 -7.65
N ILE A 128 -0.57 9.55 -7.36
CA ILE A 128 -0.06 10.93 -7.39
C ILE A 128 -0.18 11.49 -5.99
N ALA A 129 0.89 12.10 -5.49
CA ALA A 129 0.91 12.88 -4.27
C ALA A 129 1.22 14.35 -4.61
N ARG A 130 0.37 15.27 -4.16
CA ARG A 130 0.55 16.72 -4.34
C ARG A 130 0.64 17.38 -2.99
N GLU A 131 1.72 18.12 -2.77
CA GLU A 131 1.86 18.94 -1.58
C GLU A 131 1.40 20.36 -1.84
N LEU A 132 0.60 20.87 -0.90
CA LEU A 132 -0.04 22.15 -1.00
C LEU A 132 0.06 22.86 0.36
N TYR A 133 0.24 24.17 0.35
CA TYR A 133 0.09 24.99 1.55
C TYR A 133 -1.38 25.39 1.73
N GLU A 134 -1.97 25.09 2.88
CA GLU A 134 -3.29 25.59 3.28
C GLU A 134 -3.15 26.90 4.09
N PRO A 135 -4.07 27.87 3.92
CA PRO A 135 -5.24 27.83 3.04
C PRO A 135 -4.98 28.32 1.61
N THR A 136 -3.74 28.72 1.26
CA THR A 136 -3.45 29.39 -0.02
C THR A 136 -3.68 28.50 -1.24
N GLY A 137 -3.62 27.18 -1.06
CA GLY A 137 -3.70 26.19 -2.13
C GLY A 137 -2.45 26.18 -3.03
N GLN A 138 -1.41 26.92 -2.66
CA GLN A 138 -0.17 26.98 -3.43
C GLN A 138 0.49 25.60 -3.44
N GLU A 139 0.70 25.06 -4.63
CA GLU A 139 1.45 23.82 -4.79
C GLU A 139 2.91 24.04 -4.40
N ALA A 140 3.47 23.09 -3.65
CA ALA A 140 4.88 23.05 -3.30
C ALA A 140 5.61 22.05 -4.21
N ARG A 141 5.04 20.85 -4.36
CA ARG A 141 5.58 19.77 -5.18
C ARG A 141 4.53 18.75 -5.57
N THR A 142 4.76 18.08 -6.70
CA THR A 142 3.99 16.92 -7.14
C THR A 142 4.92 15.74 -7.38
N VAL A 143 4.49 14.57 -6.94
CA VAL A 143 5.14 13.29 -7.18
C VAL A 143 4.14 12.33 -7.83
N GLN A 144 4.57 11.66 -8.89
CA GLN A 144 3.81 10.61 -9.56
C GLN A 144 4.56 9.29 -9.51
N TYR A 145 3.83 8.24 -9.18
CA TYR A 145 4.25 6.85 -9.24
C TYR A 145 3.45 6.12 -10.31
N VAL A 146 4.13 5.32 -11.13
CA VAL A 146 3.52 4.44 -12.12
C VAL A 146 4.00 3.03 -11.84
N TYR A 147 3.08 2.08 -11.75
CA TYR A 147 3.35 0.70 -11.40
C TYR A 147 3.02 -0.21 -12.60
N ALA A 148 3.96 -1.08 -12.93
CA ALA A 148 3.79 -2.14 -13.90
C ALA A 148 4.06 -3.50 -13.24
N TYR A 149 3.32 -4.51 -13.68
CA TYR A 149 3.23 -5.80 -12.99
C TYR A 149 3.81 -6.93 -13.84
N GLY A 150 4.68 -7.73 -13.23
CA GLY A 150 5.16 -9.01 -13.76
C GLY A 150 4.40 -10.15 -13.10
N GLY A 151 3.21 -10.45 -13.61
CA GLY A 151 2.32 -11.43 -12.97
C GLY A 151 1.67 -10.90 -11.69
N ASN A 152 1.86 -11.61 -10.58
CA ASN A 152 1.22 -11.31 -9.30
C ASN A 152 2.04 -10.36 -8.42
N ASN A 153 3.14 -9.77 -8.90
CA ASN A 153 3.87 -8.73 -8.16
C ASN A 153 4.11 -7.51 -9.06
N ALA A 154 4.35 -6.35 -8.44
CA ALA A 154 4.89 -5.20 -9.16
C ALA A 154 6.29 -5.58 -9.68
N GLY A 155 6.50 -5.52 -10.99
CA GLY A 155 7.79 -5.83 -11.61
C GLY A 155 8.62 -4.58 -11.86
N HIS A 156 7.95 -3.44 -12.06
CA HIS A 156 8.60 -2.18 -12.36
C HIS A 156 7.80 -1.02 -11.79
N VAL A 157 8.51 -0.04 -11.22
CA VAL A 157 7.91 1.20 -10.72
C VAL A 157 8.74 2.38 -11.15
N THR A 158 8.07 3.39 -11.69
CA THR A 158 8.68 4.68 -12.00
C THR A 158 8.15 5.73 -11.03
N TYR A 159 9.05 6.54 -10.51
CA TYR A 159 8.76 7.76 -9.76
C TYR A 159 9.21 8.97 -10.59
N LEU A 160 8.40 10.03 -10.55
CA LEU A 160 8.69 11.31 -11.18
C LEU A 160 8.30 12.44 -10.23
N HIS A 161 9.24 13.34 -9.96
CA HIS A 161 9.04 14.48 -9.08
C HIS A 161 9.20 15.80 -9.82
N LYS A 162 8.37 16.75 -9.42
CA LYS A 162 8.31 18.09 -9.97
C LYS A 162 8.04 19.10 -8.87
N ASN A 163 8.90 20.11 -8.71
CA ASN A 163 8.61 21.23 -7.82
C ASN A 163 7.60 22.18 -8.48
N ALA A 164 6.92 22.95 -7.66
CA ALA A 164 6.03 23.99 -8.16
C ALA A 164 6.79 25.05 -8.97
N GLY A 165 6.22 25.44 -10.10
CA GLY A 165 6.81 26.41 -11.02
C GLY A 165 7.82 25.82 -12.01
N ASP A 166 8.28 24.59 -11.81
CA ASP A 166 9.20 23.95 -12.76
C ASP A 166 8.48 23.62 -14.08
N THR A 167 9.18 23.79 -15.21
CA THR A 167 8.68 23.37 -16.52
C THR A 167 8.89 21.88 -16.76
N HIS A 168 9.90 21.29 -16.11
CA HIS A 168 10.28 19.89 -16.22
C HIS A 168 10.20 19.20 -14.85
N ALA A 169 10.17 17.87 -14.85
CA ALA A 169 10.40 17.12 -13.62
C ALA A 169 11.85 17.32 -13.17
N SER A 170 12.10 17.43 -11.86
CA SER A 170 13.43 17.63 -11.29
C SER A 170 14.20 16.32 -11.18
N ASP A 171 13.51 15.25 -10.78
CA ASP A 171 14.10 13.95 -10.46
C ASP A 171 13.20 12.80 -10.92
N SER A 172 13.81 11.68 -11.27
CA SER A 172 13.12 10.45 -11.60
C SER A 172 13.88 9.25 -11.08
N ILE A 173 13.15 8.21 -10.68
CA ILE A 173 13.71 6.95 -10.21
C ILE A 173 12.96 5.83 -10.92
N SER A 174 13.72 4.92 -11.49
CA SER A 174 13.23 3.68 -12.10
C SER A 174 13.63 2.51 -11.20
N ILE A 175 12.66 1.68 -10.81
CA ILE A 175 12.88 0.54 -9.92
C ILE A 175 12.40 -0.73 -10.60
N ASP A 176 13.31 -1.68 -10.86
CA ASP A 176 12.98 -3.03 -11.30
C ASP A 176 13.04 -3.99 -10.10
N LEU A 177 11.99 -4.81 -9.97
CA LEU A 177 11.84 -5.77 -8.88
C LEU A 177 11.81 -7.18 -9.42
N THR A 178 12.58 -8.05 -8.78
CA THR A 178 12.49 -9.49 -9.02
C THR A 178 12.16 -10.22 -7.73
N TYR A 179 11.65 -11.44 -7.86
CA TYR A 179 11.10 -12.21 -6.74
C TYR A 179 11.55 -13.67 -6.81
N TYR A 180 11.58 -14.33 -5.66
CA TYR A 180 11.69 -15.79 -5.58
C TYR A 180 10.34 -16.44 -5.88
N GLU A 181 10.34 -17.42 -6.77
CA GLU A 181 9.14 -18.17 -7.15
C GLU A 181 8.78 -19.24 -6.11
N GLY A 182 7.52 -19.71 -6.12
CA GLY A 182 7.06 -20.80 -5.25
C GLY A 182 6.98 -20.50 -3.75
N LYS A 183 7.43 -19.31 -3.32
CA LYS A 183 7.43 -18.87 -1.92
C LYS A 183 6.51 -17.68 -1.70
N LYS A 184 5.98 -17.55 -0.48
CA LYS A 184 5.10 -16.44 -0.09
C LYS A 184 5.84 -15.43 0.77
N LEU A 185 5.55 -14.16 0.60
CA LEU A 185 5.83 -13.12 1.61
C LEU A 185 4.50 -12.81 2.33
N TYR A 186 4.48 -11.80 3.19
CA TYR A 186 3.25 -11.22 3.71
C TYR A 186 2.73 -10.08 2.83
N THR A 187 1.41 -9.92 2.82
CA THR A 187 0.64 -8.95 2.06
C THR A 187 -0.03 -7.93 2.99
N TYR A 188 -0.65 -6.89 2.45
CA TYR A 188 -1.52 -6.01 3.24
C TYR A 188 -2.73 -6.75 3.84
N ALA A 189 -3.18 -7.85 3.22
CA ALA A 189 -4.25 -8.66 3.76
C ALA A 189 -3.83 -9.39 5.04
N ASP A 190 -2.58 -9.83 5.13
CA ASP A 190 -2.05 -10.58 6.28
C ASP A 190 -1.93 -9.71 7.55
N ILE A 191 -1.85 -8.39 7.38
CA ILE A 191 -1.94 -7.40 8.47
C ILE A 191 -3.31 -6.73 8.57
N GLY A 192 -4.33 -7.22 7.87
CA GLY A 192 -5.70 -6.71 7.97
C GLY A 192 -5.93 -5.31 7.35
N PHE A 193 -5.09 -4.86 6.41
CA PHE A 193 -5.16 -3.53 5.80
C PHE A 193 -5.21 -3.54 4.26
N ASN A 194 -6.05 -4.37 3.66
CA ASN A 194 -6.05 -4.61 2.20
C ASN A 194 -6.89 -3.60 1.39
N TYR A 195 -6.53 -2.32 1.42
CA TYR A 195 -7.29 -1.26 0.73
C TYR A 195 -6.59 -0.67 -0.50
N PHE A 196 -5.34 -1.06 -0.77
CA PHE A 196 -4.51 -0.52 -1.86
C PHE A 196 -4.43 -1.46 -3.07
N GLY A 197 -5.46 -2.27 -3.29
CA GLY A 197 -5.58 -3.14 -4.46
C GLY A 197 -5.35 -4.62 -4.16
N THR A 198 -5.32 -5.42 -5.22
CA THR A 198 -5.24 -6.89 -5.15
C THR A 198 -3.81 -7.42 -5.10
N VAL A 199 -2.85 -6.59 -5.48
CA VAL A 199 -1.42 -6.90 -5.42
C VAL A 199 -0.74 -5.83 -4.58
N PRO A 200 0.00 -6.21 -3.52
CA PRO A 200 0.73 -5.24 -2.73
C PRO A 200 1.84 -4.57 -3.54
N VAL A 201 1.89 -3.23 -3.48
CA VAL A 201 2.99 -2.42 -3.98
C VAL A 201 3.83 -1.94 -2.81
N GLY A 202 4.66 -2.85 -2.33
CA GLY A 202 5.52 -2.55 -1.23
C GLY A 202 6.91 -2.09 -1.69
N MET A 203 7.26 -0.81 -1.54
CA MET A 203 8.59 -0.34 -1.97
C MET A 203 9.13 0.82 -1.16
N GLN A 204 10.45 0.89 -0.99
CA GLN A 204 11.10 2.04 -0.38
C GLN A 204 11.21 3.16 -1.40
N HIS A 205 10.73 4.33 -1.05
CA HIS A 205 11.01 5.55 -1.80
C HIS A 205 12.29 6.16 -1.23
N GLN A 206 13.44 5.57 -1.54
CA GLN A 206 14.74 6.16 -1.18
C GLN A 206 15.17 7.14 -2.27
N GLY A 207 14.59 8.33 -2.28
CA GLY A 207 15.15 9.42 -3.08
C GLY A 207 14.13 10.48 -3.49
N HIS A 208 14.57 11.72 -3.39
CA HIS A 208 14.04 12.92 -4.05
C HIS A 208 12.60 13.37 -3.74
N GLY A 209 11.80 12.72 -2.90
CA GLY A 209 10.40 13.16 -2.78
C GLY A 209 9.52 12.65 -1.64
N VAL A 210 8.21 12.81 -1.89
CA VAL A 210 7.07 12.50 -1.02
C VAL A 210 6.89 10.99 -0.86
N PRO A 211 6.97 10.40 0.34
CA PRO A 211 6.75 8.97 0.50
C PRO A 211 5.30 8.58 0.19
N SER A 212 5.08 7.42 -0.44
CA SER A 212 3.76 6.80 -0.49
C SER A 212 3.22 6.51 0.93
N PRO A 213 1.93 6.76 1.21
CA PRO A 213 1.28 6.43 2.49
C PRO A 213 1.50 5.00 2.93
N ILE A 214 1.55 4.13 1.94
CA ILE A 214 1.71 2.70 2.09
C ILE A 214 2.95 2.39 2.94
N ASN A 215 3.96 3.27 2.91
CA ASN A 215 5.21 3.13 3.66
C ASN A 215 5.19 3.71 5.07
N ARG A 216 4.16 4.48 5.44
CA ARG A 216 4.03 5.05 6.80
C ARG A 216 3.15 4.23 7.74
N ILE A 217 2.41 3.27 7.19
CA ILE A 217 1.49 2.41 7.94
C ILE A 217 2.26 1.42 8.79
N ILE A 218 3.36 0.86 8.27
CA ILE A 218 4.29 0.02 9.03
C ILE A 218 5.64 0.75 8.96
N TYR A 219 6.19 1.15 10.10
CA TYR A 219 7.50 1.82 10.21
C TYR A 219 8.65 0.84 9.90
N THR A 220 8.58 0.10 8.80
CA THR A 220 9.46 -1.02 8.51
C THR A 220 10.04 -0.95 7.10
N PHE A 221 11.33 -1.28 7.02
CA PHE A 221 12.16 -1.25 5.83
C PHE A 221 11.86 -2.37 4.80
N TYR A 222 10.86 -3.22 5.03
CA TYR A 222 10.30 -4.10 4.00
C TYR A 222 8.81 -3.92 3.89
N PHE A 223 8.40 -4.21 2.68
CA PHE A 223 7.11 -3.89 2.22
C PHE A 223 6.40 -5.16 1.75
N PRO A 224 5.09 -5.23 1.98
CA PRO A 224 4.27 -6.31 1.49
C PRO A 224 4.44 -6.58 -0.01
N ALA A 225 4.52 -7.85 -0.36
CA ALA A 225 4.49 -8.38 -1.72
C ALA A 225 3.87 -9.78 -1.67
N ASN A 226 3.48 -10.33 -2.81
CA ASN A 226 2.96 -11.71 -2.82
C ASN A 226 4.11 -12.72 -2.66
N ASN A 227 5.27 -12.42 -3.26
CA ASN A 227 6.45 -13.28 -3.22
C ASN A 227 7.62 -12.57 -2.53
N PRO A 228 8.60 -13.32 -1.97
CA PRO A 228 9.81 -12.74 -1.40
C PRO A 228 10.62 -11.99 -2.46
N LEU A 229 11.03 -10.76 -2.13
CA LEU A 229 11.89 -9.97 -3.01
C LEU A 229 13.25 -10.66 -3.19
N ARG A 230 13.77 -10.62 -4.40
CA ARG A 230 15.08 -11.17 -4.75
C ARG A 230 16.08 -10.06 -5.07
N SER A 231 15.67 -9.06 -5.83
CA SER A 231 16.50 -7.91 -6.13
C SER A 231 15.67 -6.65 -6.30
N ILE A 232 16.29 -5.52 -6.00
CA ILE A 232 15.71 -4.19 -6.19
C ILE A 232 16.75 -3.39 -6.98
N LYS A 233 16.57 -3.27 -8.30
CA LYS A 233 17.45 -2.44 -9.12
C LYS A 233 16.86 -1.04 -9.18
N GLU A 234 17.56 -0.09 -8.59
CA GLU A 234 17.18 1.31 -8.59
C GLU A 234 18.11 2.11 -9.49
N THR A 235 17.55 3.00 -10.29
CA THR A 235 18.30 3.91 -11.14
C THR A 235 17.67 5.29 -11.05
N ALA A 236 18.41 6.22 -10.46
CA ALA A 236 17.96 7.58 -10.24
C ALA A 236 18.57 8.53 -11.28
N TYR A 237 17.77 9.50 -11.70
CA TYR A 237 18.11 10.50 -12.69
C TYR A 237 17.74 11.88 -12.19
N ARG A 238 18.58 12.87 -12.51
CA ARG A 238 18.28 14.30 -12.31
C ARG A 238 18.14 15.00 -13.64
N TRP A 239 17.23 15.95 -13.72
CA TRP A 239 17.08 16.78 -14.89
C TRP A 239 18.18 17.83 -14.95
N ASN A 240 18.98 17.83 -16.02
CA ASN A 240 19.95 18.89 -16.27
C ASN A 240 19.32 19.94 -17.18
N ALA A 241 18.93 21.08 -16.59
CA ALA A 241 18.29 22.17 -17.32
C ALA A 241 19.21 22.83 -18.37
N VAL A 242 20.53 22.85 -18.14
CA VAL A 242 21.50 23.46 -19.08
C VAL A 242 21.65 22.60 -20.34
N GLN A 243 21.69 21.27 -20.17
CA GLN A 243 21.84 20.33 -21.26
C GLN A 243 20.50 19.81 -21.82
N ASN A 244 19.39 20.23 -21.22
CA ASN A 244 18.03 19.83 -21.56
C ASN A 244 17.86 18.30 -21.67
N LYS A 245 18.43 17.55 -20.71
CA LYS A 245 18.38 16.09 -20.70
C LYS A 245 18.45 15.52 -19.29
N TRP A 246 17.94 14.31 -19.12
CA TRP A 246 18.17 13.51 -17.93
C TRP A 246 19.64 13.08 -17.83
N GLN A 247 20.19 13.18 -16.63
CA GLN A 247 21.51 12.67 -16.29
C GLN A 247 21.36 11.60 -15.21
N LEU A 248 22.07 10.49 -15.36
CA LEU A 248 22.17 9.47 -14.34
C LEU A 248 22.80 10.09 -13.08
N ASP A 249 22.13 9.93 -11.94
CA ASP A 249 22.64 10.34 -10.64
C ASP A 249 23.34 9.15 -9.97
N TYR A 250 22.61 8.05 -9.78
CA TYR A 250 23.15 6.81 -9.26
C TYR A 250 22.39 5.59 -9.77
N SER A 251 23.03 4.41 -9.64
CA SER A 251 22.37 3.12 -9.81
C SER A 251 22.87 2.13 -8.77
N GLN A 252 21.94 1.35 -8.23
CA GLN A 252 22.22 0.29 -7.29
C GLN A 252 21.35 -0.93 -7.60
N ASN A 253 21.82 -2.11 -7.21
CA ASN A 253 21.09 -3.36 -7.38
C ASN A 253 21.31 -4.30 -6.19
N PRO A 254 20.84 -3.94 -4.99
CA PRO A 254 20.83 -4.87 -3.87
C PRO A 254 20.12 -6.17 -4.24
N VAL A 255 20.77 -7.28 -3.87
CA VAL A 255 20.24 -8.63 -3.98
C VAL A 255 20.02 -9.16 -2.57
N ILE A 256 18.89 -9.80 -2.36
CA ILE A 256 18.49 -10.34 -1.06
C ILE A 256 18.60 -11.85 -1.17
N SER A 257 19.41 -12.44 -0.30
CA SER A 257 19.59 -13.90 -0.29
C SER A 257 18.28 -14.60 0.02
N GLU A 258 18.02 -15.71 -0.64
CA GLU A 258 16.85 -16.55 -0.34
C GLU A 258 16.88 -17.05 1.12
N SER A 259 18.08 -17.19 1.69
CA SER A 259 18.30 -17.58 3.10
C SER A 259 17.77 -16.57 4.11
N GLU A 260 17.48 -15.33 3.70
CA GLU A 260 16.86 -14.34 4.57
C GLU A 260 15.39 -14.68 4.87
N TYR A 261 14.77 -15.56 4.08
CA TYR A 261 13.37 -15.93 4.21
C TYR A 261 13.24 -17.32 4.82
N GLU A 262 12.70 -17.37 6.04
CA GLU A 262 12.43 -18.61 6.76
C GLU A 262 10.93 -18.80 6.97
N TYR A 263 10.51 -20.06 7.08
CA TYR A 263 9.11 -20.46 7.12
C TYR A 263 8.87 -21.52 8.20
N ASP A 264 7.67 -21.53 8.77
CA ASP A 264 7.21 -22.64 9.61
C ASP A 264 6.82 -23.87 8.75
N ALA A 265 6.52 -24.98 9.42
CA ALA A 265 6.11 -26.23 8.76
C ALA A 265 4.79 -26.11 7.97
N GLN A 266 4.02 -25.05 8.19
CA GLN A 266 2.78 -24.74 7.47
C GLN A 266 3.00 -23.75 6.31
N GLY A 267 4.24 -23.28 6.10
CA GLY A 267 4.61 -22.36 5.04
C GLY A 267 4.33 -20.89 5.33
N TYR A 268 4.07 -20.50 6.59
CA TYR A 268 4.00 -19.10 6.99
C TYR A 268 5.40 -18.54 7.22
N LEU A 269 5.64 -17.33 6.75
CA LEU A 269 6.91 -16.64 6.88
C LEU A 269 7.22 -16.34 8.36
N THR A 270 8.28 -16.90 8.92
CA THR A 270 8.67 -16.66 10.32
C THR A 270 9.79 -15.65 10.47
N LYS A 271 10.53 -15.37 9.40
CA LYS A 271 11.63 -14.40 9.36
C LYS A 271 11.84 -13.89 7.94
N CYS A 272 12.24 -12.62 7.82
CA CYS A 272 12.72 -12.03 6.58
C CYS A 272 13.90 -11.09 6.85
N ALA A 273 14.53 -10.55 5.81
CA ALA A 273 15.75 -9.73 5.90
C ALA A 273 15.72 -8.57 6.93
N ILE A 274 14.54 -8.05 7.29
CA ILE A 274 14.41 -6.99 8.30
C ILE A 274 13.71 -7.42 9.59
N ALA A 275 13.02 -8.56 9.57
CA ALA A 275 12.23 -9.04 10.68
C ALA A 275 12.84 -10.34 11.16
N SER A 276 13.55 -10.30 12.29
CA SER A 276 14.18 -11.47 12.88
C SER A 276 13.17 -12.49 13.38
N GLU A 277 11.92 -12.07 13.58
CA GLU A 277 10.80 -12.91 13.98
C GLU A 277 9.48 -12.32 13.48
N ILE A 278 8.58 -13.18 13.00
CA ILE A 278 7.21 -12.85 12.59
C ILE A 278 6.27 -13.90 13.20
N LYS A 279 5.30 -13.44 13.99
CA LYS A 279 4.29 -14.29 14.63
C LYS A 279 2.96 -14.14 13.93
N TRP A 280 2.27 -15.27 13.77
CA TRP A 280 0.96 -15.37 13.15
C TRP A 280 -0.06 -15.93 14.14
N GLN A 281 -1.30 -15.42 14.12
CA GLN A 281 -2.45 -15.94 14.86
C GLN A 281 -3.61 -16.29 13.94
#